data_AF-A0A7R6PD73-F1
#
_entry.id   AF-A0A7R6PD73-F1
#
_cell.length_a   1.000
_cell.length_b   1.000
_cell.length_c   1.000
_cell.angle_alpha   90.00
_cell.angle_beta   90.00
_cell.angle_gamma   90.00
#
_symmetry.space_group_name_H-M   'P 1'
#
loop_
_entity.id
_entity.type
_entity.pdbx_description
1 polymer ?
#
loop_
_entity_poly.entity_id
_entity_poly.type
_entity_poly.pdbx_seq_one_letter_code
_entity_poly.pdbx_strand_id
1 'polypeptide(L)'
;MLVSGMFRKLRLILLIAVLVVVSLNAVLSQIRTTDWNTSLWVVVYPLNADGREDTQHYIDSLKESQFDDIERFFTKESKRYQLNAEAPVQVMLAPQLKEQLPEPPENPSIIGNVLWSLHMRYWSWRQDSWQGPDSDVKIYMRFFSPDNPKRLRHSLGLQKGLIGIVNGYADVEYQGQNNLIAAHELLHTLGASDKYDPATNWPVWPDGYAAPTQEPLLPQTKAEIMGGRVQISPSIALIPPSLEHVVVGAATAIEVNWQSGE
;
A
#
# COMPACT_ATOMS: atom_id res chain seq x y z
N MET A 1 -17.60 -43.21 23.51
CA MET A 1 -18.10 -42.66 22.23
C MET A 1 -18.81 -41.31 22.34
N LEU A 2 -19.55 -41.00 23.41
CA LEU A 2 -20.29 -39.73 23.53
C LEU A 2 -19.40 -38.48 23.72
N VAL A 3 -18.28 -38.61 24.44
CA VAL A 3 -17.36 -37.50 24.74
C VAL A 3 -16.64 -36.99 23.49
N SER A 4 -16.25 -37.87 22.55
CA SER A 4 -15.56 -37.47 21.31
C SER A 4 -16.49 -36.72 20.34
N GLY A 5 -17.77 -37.09 20.29
CA GLY A 5 -18.78 -36.39 19.49
C GLY A 5 -19.06 -34.97 20.00
N MET A 6 -19.13 -34.81 21.33
CA MET A 6 -19.33 -33.50 21.97
C MET A 6 -18.11 -32.60 21.80
N PHE A 7 -16.89 -33.13 21.96
CA PHE A 7 -15.65 -32.39 21.73
C PHE A 7 -15.51 -31.93 20.27
N ARG A 8 -15.91 -32.79 19.32
CA ARG A 8 -15.91 -32.43 17.89
C ARG A 8 -16.90 -31.30 17.58
N LYS A 9 -18.10 -31.33 18.18
CA LYS A 9 -19.11 -30.27 18.03
C LYS A 9 -18.66 -28.95 18.67
N LEU A 10 -18.13 -28.99 19.90
CA LEU A 10 -17.57 -27.82 20.58
C LEU A 10 -16.43 -27.19 19.77
N ARG A 11 -15.47 -28.01 19.29
CA ARG A 11 -14.38 -27.54 18.43
C ARG A 11 -14.89 -26.89 17.15
N LEU A 12 -15.89 -27.50 16.49
CA LEU A 12 -16.48 -26.95 15.27
C LEU A 12 -17.17 -25.61 15.53
N ILE A 13 -17.97 -25.51 16.59
CA ILE A 13 -18.64 -24.27 16.99
C ILE A 13 -17.59 -23.18 17.29
N LEU A 14 -16.53 -23.51 18.03
CA LEU A 14 -15.45 -22.56 18.33
C LEU A 14 -14.74 -22.07 17.06
N LEU A 15 -14.40 -22.98 16.14
CA LEU A 15 -13.75 -22.62 14.88
C LEU A 15 -14.65 -21.75 14.00
N ILE A 16 -15.95 -22.05 13.93
CA ILE A 16 -16.92 -21.23 13.18
C ILE A 16 -17.07 -19.86 13.86
N ALA A 17 -17.16 -19.79 15.18
CA ALA A 17 -17.26 -18.52 15.90
C ALA A 17 -16.02 -17.64 15.67
N VAL A 18 -14.82 -18.21 15.74
CA VAL A 18 -13.57 -17.50 15.41
C VAL A 18 -13.59 -17.03 13.95
N LEU A 19 -13.99 -17.90 13.01
CA LEU A 19 -14.07 -17.54 11.60
C LEU A 19 -15.04 -16.38 11.35
N VAL A 20 -16.23 -16.42 11.98
CA VAL A 20 -17.23 -15.35 11.88
C VAL A 20 -16.69 -14.03 12.43
N VAL A 21 -16.09 -14.03 13.62
CA VAL A 21 -15.50 -12.81 14.22
C VAL A 21 -14.40 -12.24 13.35
N VAL A 22 -13.48 -13.08 12.85
CA VAL A 22 -12.40 -12.65 11.96
C VAL A 22 -12.94 -12.07 10.65
N SER A 23 -13.97 -12.71 10.07
CA SER A 23 -14.57 -12.28 8.80
C SER A 23 -15.33 -10.96 8.97
N LEU A 24 -16.11 -10.82 10.04
CA LEU A 24 -16.81 -9.58 10.39
C LEU A 24 -15.83 -8.43 10.63
N ASN A 25 -14.77 -8.67 11.40
CA ASN A 25 -13.75 -7.64 11.65
C ASN A 25 -13.06 -7.21 10.36
N ALA A 26 -12.76 -8.14 9.44
CA ALA A 26 -12.17 -7.81 8.15
C ALA A 26 -13.11 -6.94 7.31
N VAL A 27 -14.39 -7.29 7.21
CA VAL A 27 -15.39 -6.52 6.46
C VAL A 27 -15.62 -5.14 7.09
N LEU A 28 -15.77 -5.06 8.40
CA LEU A 28 -15.96 -3.78 9.10
C LEU A 28 -14.75 -2.87 8.98
N SER A 29 -13.54 -3.43 9.03
CA SER A 29 -12.31 -2.66 8.81
C SER A 29 -12.28 -2.10 7.40
N GLN A 30 -12.58 -2.93 6.39
CA GLN A 30 -12.65 -2.48 5.00
C GLN A 30 -13.64 -1.33 4.82
N ILE A 31 -14.86 -1.48 5.34
CA ILE A 31 -15.90 -0.42 5.28
C ILE A 31 -15.39 0.86 5.94
N ARG A 32 -14.83 0.78 7.15
CA ARG A 32 -14.31 1.96 7.87
C ARG A 32 -13.21 2.68 7.09
N THR A 33 -12.33 1.92 6.43
CA THR A 33 -11.20 2.52 5.69
C THR A 33 -11.59 3.06 4.31
N THR A 34 -12.80 2.77 3.82
CA THR A 34 -13.25 3.18 2.47
C THR A 34 -14.62 3.87 2.48
N ASP A 35 -15.18 4.26 3.63
CA ASP A 35 -16.39 5.08 3.70
C ASP A 35 -16.09 6.58 3.55
N TRP A 36 -14.84 6.96 3.79
CA TRP A 36 -14.30 8.32 3.70
C TRP A 36 -15.01 9.36 4.57
N ASN A 37 -15.72 8.92 5.61
CA ASN A 37 -16.38 9.80 6.57
C ASN A 37 -15.41 10.44 7.57
N THR A 38 -14.25 9.81 7.76
CA THR A 38 -13.14 10.30 8.58
C THR A 38 -11.83 10.15 7.83
N SER A 39 -10.84 10.96 8.20
CA SER A 39 -9.47 10.82 7.70
C SER A 39 -8.92 9.43 7.99
N LEU A 40 -8.29 8.82 6.98
CA LEU A 40 -7.53 7.59 7.14
C LEU A 40 -6.15 7.91 7.74
N TRP A 41 -5.87 7.36 8.93
CA TRP A 41 -4.58 7.54 9.60
C TRP A 41 -3.57 6.52 9.11
N VAL A 42 -2.52 6.99 8.43
CA VAL A 42 -1.46 6.18 7.86
C VAL A 42 -0.17 6.43 8.64
N VAL A 43 0.40 5.39 9.24
CA VAL A 43 1.67 5.52 9.98
C VAL A 43 2.78 4.85 9.18
N VAL A 44 3.80 5.63 8.86
CA VAL A 44 5.02 5.20 8.17
C VAL A 44 6.07 4.77 9.19
N TYR A 45 6.53 3.53 9.10
CA TYR A 45 7.60 2.96 9.91
C TYR A 45 8.85 2.82 9.05
N PRO A 46 9.91 3.61 9.27
CA PRO A 46 11.14 3.49 8.51
C PRO A 46 12.01 2.34 9.04
N LEU A 47 12.64 1.60 8.12
CA LEU A 47 13.58 0.52 8.42
C LEU A 47 14.85 0.67 7.60
N ASN A 48 15.99 0.44 8.24
CA ASN A 48 17.27 0.29 7.55
C ASN A 48 17.37 -1.16 7.05
N ALA A 49 17.01 -1.39 5.78
CA ALA A 49 16.86 -2.75 5.25
C ALA A 49 18.17 -3.37 4.76
N ASP A 50 19.21 -2.56 4.53
CA ASP A 50 20.52 -3.03 4.10
C ASP A 50 21.62 -2.95 5.17
N GLY A 51 21.31 -2.34 6.31
CA GLY A 51 22.19 -2.20 7.47
C GLY A 51 23.34 -1.23 7.25
N ARG A 52 23.30 -0.40 6.21
CA ARG A 52 24.38 0.53 5.91
C ARG A 52 24.24 1.83 6.69
N GLU A 53 25.37 2.51 6.84
CA GLU A 53 25.46 3.78 7.57
C GLU A 53 24.82 4.94 6.81
N ASP A 54 24.99 5.01 5.48
CA ASP A 54 24.33 6.00 4.62
C ASP A 54 22.80 5.90 4.68
N THR A 55 22.27 4.68 4.63
CA THR A 55 20.84 4.42 4.86
C THR A 55 20.38 4.89 6.24
N GLN A 56 21.21 4.67 7.28
CA GLN A 56 20.89 5.10 8.63
C GLN A 56 20.85 6.63 8.75
N HIS A 57 21.85 7.32 8.20
CA HIS A 57 21.91 8.79 8.17
C HIS A 57 20.69 9.39 7.48
N TYR A 58 20.24 8.80 6.37
CA TYR A 58 19.01 9.20 5.72
C TYR A 58 17.79 9.04 6.65
N ILE A 59 17.62 7.86 7.27
CA ILE A 59 16.51 7.60 8.19
C ILE A 59 16.52 8.55 9.40
N ASP A 60 17.69 8.81 9.98
CA ASP A 60 17.84 9.71 11.13
C ASP A 60 17.47 11.16 10.76
N SER A 61 17.57 11.52 9.48
CA SER A 61 17.18 12.84 8.95
C SER A 61 15.71 12.92 8.53
N LEU A 62 14.99 11.79 8.50
CA LEU A 62 13.60 11.74 8.02
C LEU A 62 12.68 12.61 8.87
N LYS A 63 11.80 13.35 8.19
CA LYS A 63 10.75 14.16 8.79
C LYS A 63 9.40 13.77 8.22
N GLU A 64 8.36 13.90 9.04
CA GLU A 64 6.98 13.68 8.61
C GLU A 64 6.63 14.50 7.35
N SER A 65 7.11 15.74 7.27
CA SER A 65 6.87 16.64 6.12
C SER A 65 7.37 16.10 4.77
N GLN A 66 8.27 15.11 4.76
CA GLN A 66 8.70 14.46 3.53
C GLN A 66 7.61 13.57 2.91
N PHE A 67 6.57 13.23 3.67
CA PHE A 67 5.44 12.41 3.22
C PHE A 67 4.19 13.23 2.84
N ASP A 68 4.22 14.55 2.99
CA ASP A 68 3.08 15.44 2.68
C ASP A 68 2.59 15.32 1.22
N ASP A 69 3.44 14.87 0.29
CA ASP A 69 3.03 14.60 -1.10
C ASP A 69 1.91 13.58 -1.19
N ILE A 70 1.89 12.61 -0.27
CA ILE A 70 0.84 11.59 -0.20
C ILE A 70 -0.48 12.25 0.18
N GLU A 71 -0.51 13.05 1.26
CA GLU A 71 -1.73 13.78 1.67
C GLU A 71 -2.23 14.73 0.58
N ARG A 72 -1.31 15.49 -0.03
CA ARG A 72 -1.62 16.40 -1.14
C ARG A 72 -2.21 15.65 -2.34
N PHE A 73 -1.63 14.50 -2.69
CA PHE A 73 -2.12 13.66 -3.77
C PHE A 73 -3.54 13.19 -3.51
N PHE A 74 -3.78 12.56 -2.35
CA PHE A 74 -5.11 12.06 -2.00
C PHE A 74 -6.16 13.18 -1.93
N THR A 75 -5.80 14.35 -1.38
CA THR A 75 -6.69 15.53 -1.34
C THR A 75 -7.02 16.07 -2.74
N LYS A 76 -6.04 16.08 -3.64
CA LYS A 76 -6.23 16.55 -5.02
C LYS A 76 -7.12 15.59 -5.81
N GLU A 77 -6.87 14.30 -5.70
CA GLU A 77 -7.60 13.27 -6.45
C GLU A 77 -8.99 13.01 -5.86
N SER A 78 -9.18 13.09 -4.54
CA SER A 78 -10.52 13.01 -3.93
C SER A 78 -11.45 14.11 -4.45
N LYS A 79 -10.95 15.35 -4.56
CA LYS A 79 -11.68 16.48 -5.15
C LYS A 79 -12.03 16.25 -6.62
N ARG A 80 -11.12 15.64 -7.40
CA ARG A 80 -11.37 15.28 -8.81
C ARG A 80 -12.57 14.33 -8.94
N TYR A 81 -12.77 13.46 -7.95
CA TYR A 81 -13.91 12.54 -7.87
C TYR A 81 -15.08 13.04 -7.00
N GLN A 82 -15.07 14.32 -6.61
CA GLN A 82 -16.15 14.97 -5.83
C GLN A 82 -16.41 14.30 -4.47
N LEU A 83 -15.40 13.64 -3.90
CA LEU A 83 -15.48 13.10 -2.56
C LEU A 83 -15.49 14.27 -1.56
N ASN A 84 -16.50 14.32 -0.69
CA ASN A 84 -16.66 15.36 0.34
C ASN A 84 -15.74 15.12 1.55
N ALA A 85 -14.44 14.94 1.31
CA ALA A 85 -13.41 14.76 2.33
C ALA A 85 -12.30 15.81 2.14
N GLU A 86 -12.16 16.73 3.10
CA GLU A 86 -11.14 17.78 3.03
C GLU A 86 -9.71 17.24 3.18
N ALA A 87 -9.54 16.25 4.08
CA ALA A 87 -8.28 15.59 4.38
C ALA A 87 -8.51 14.06 4.43
N PRO A 88 -8.64 13.39 3.27
CA PRO A 88 -8.99 11.96 3.21
C PRO A 88 -7.92 11.05 3.83
N VAL A 89 -6.66 11.50 3.85
CA VAL A 89 -5.51 10.77 4.40
C VAL A 89 -4.69 11.70 5.28
N GLN A 90 -4.20 11.18 6.40
CA GLN A 90 -3.24 11.83 7.30
C GLN A 90 -2.05 10.89 7.50
N VAL A 91 -0.84 11.34 7.18
CA VAL A 91 0.38 10.53 7.24
C VAL A 91 1.23 10.97 8.43
N MET A 92 1.60 10.00 9.25
CA MET A 92 2.43 10.20 10.43
C MET A 92 3.73 9.42 10.27
N LEU A 93 4.83 9.92 10.82
CA LEU A 93 6.11 9.22 10.84
C LEU A 93 6.37 8.61 12.23
N ALA A 94 6.43 7.28 12.30
CA ALA A 94 6.82 6.56 13.50
C ALA A 94 8.34 6.58 13.71
N PRO A 95 8.82 6.37 14.96
CA PRO A 95 10.22 6.06 15.20
C PRO A 95 10.69 4.84 14.37
N GLN A 96 11.98 4.83 14.03
CA GLN A 96 12.59 3.73 13.29
C GLN A 96 12.42 2.39 14.02
N LEU A 97 12.06 1.35 13.25
CA LEU A 97 12.07 -0.03 13.73
C LEU A 97 13.46 -0.64 13.61
N LYS A 98 13.91 -1.27 14.69
CA LYS A 98 15.21 -1.96 14.75
C LYS A 98 15.13 -3.41 14.31
N GLU A 99 13.96 -4.03 14.43
CA GLU A 99 13.74 -5.42 14.01
C GLU A 99 13.36 -5.46 12.53
N GLN A 100 13.92 -6.44 11.80
CA GLN A 100 13.61 -6.64 10.39
C GLN A 100 12.23 -7.30 10.22
N LEU A 101 11.60 -7.02 9.08
CA LEU A 101 10.32 -7.61 8.71
C LEU A 101 10.49 -9.12 8.43
N PRO A 102 9.47 -9.95 8.76
CA PRO A 102 9.39 -11.31 8.25
C PRO A 102 9.45 -11.32 6.72
N GLU A 103 10.48 -11.96 6.16
CA GLU A 103 10.62 -12.06 4.70
C GLU A 103 9.48 -12.90 4.08
N PRO A 104 8.95 -12.49 2.92
CA PRO A 104 7.98 -13.29 2.18
C PRO A 104 8.62 -14.61 1.71
N PRO A 105 7.83 -15.68 1.57
CA PRO A 105 8.35 -16.98 1.14
C PRO A 105 8.98 -16.90 -0.27
N GLU A 106 10.16 -17.48 -0.44
CA GLU A 106 10.88 -17.49 -1.73
C GLU A 106 10.11 -18.22 -2.84
N ASN A 107 9.35 -19.26 -2.46
CA ASN A 107 8.46 -20.00 -3.35
C ASN A 107 7.01 -19.71 -2.96
N PRO A 108 6.30 -18.84 -3.70
CA PRO A 108 4.92 -18.48 -3.40
C PRO A 108 4.03 -19.72 -3.42
N SER A 109 3.30 -19.95 -2.33
CA SER A 109 2.24 -20.95 -2.25
C SER A 109 1.08 -20.36 -1.46
N ILE A 110 -0.13 -20.84 -1.72
CA ILE A 110 -1.33 -20.33 -1.02
C ILE A 110 -1.15 -20.46 0.50
N ILE A 111 -0.68 -21.62 0.97
CA ILE A 111 -0.46 -21.88 2.40
C ILE A 111 0.67 -21.01 2.94
N GLY A 112 1.80 -20.92 2.21
CA GLY A 112 2.93 -20.09 2.61
C GLY A 112 2.55 -18.62 2.75
N ASN A 113 1.77 -18.09 1.80
CA ASN A 113 1.30 -16.71 1.81
C ASN A 113 0.35 -16.45 2.98
N VAL A 114 -0.55 -17.40 3.30
CA VAL A 114 -1.44 -17.30 4.47
C VAL A 114 -0.62 -17.27 5.77
N LEU A 115 0.30 -18.22 5.95
CA LEU A 115 1.14 -18.30 7.15
C LEU A 115 2.00 -17.05 7.32
N TRP A 116 2.63 -16.58 6.24
CA TRP A 116 3.39 -15.35 6.26
C TRP A 116 2.51 -14.13 6.60
N SER A 117 1.31 -14.03 6.03
CA SER A 117 0.40 -12.92 6.35
C SER A 117 -0.01 -12.90 7.83
N LEU A 118 -0.16 -14.06 8.47
CA LEU A 118 -0.44 -14.16 9.90
C LEU A 118 0.78 -13.79 10.74
N HIS A 119 1.96 -14.28 10.35
CA HIS A 119 3.22 -13.94 11.00
C HIS A 119 3.49 -12.43 10.93
N MET A 120 3.28 -11.81 9.77
CA MET A 120 3.40 -10.37 9.55
C MET A 120 2.46 -9.56 10.45
N ARG A 121 1.19 -9.96 10.59
CA ARG A 121 0.25 -9.26 11.50
C ARG A 121 0.67 -9.37 12.95
N TYR A 122 1.07 -10.57 13.39
CA TYR A 122 1.56 -10.77 14.76
C TYR A 122 2.81 -9.93 15.03
N TRP A 123 3.75 -9.94 14.10
CA TRP A 123 4.96 -9.13 14.17
C TRP A 123 4.63 -7.64 14.20
N SER A 124 3.77 -7.16 13.30
CA SER A 124 3.32 -5.76 13.21
C SER A 124 2.66 -5.27 14.50
N TRP A 125 1.83 -6.10 15.13
CA TRP A 125 1.23 -5.81 16.44
C TRP A 125 2.27 -5.74 17.55
N ARG A 126 3.27 -6.64 17.53
CA ARG A 126 4.30 -6.72 18.57
C ARG A 126 5.34 -5.59 18.48
N GLN A 127 5.66 -5.15 17.27
CA GLN A 127 6.66 -4.12 17.01
C GLN A 127 6.08 -2.71 16.92
N ASP A 128 4.77 -2.55 17.13
CA ASP A 128 4.13 -1.25 17.11
C ASP A 128 4.64 -0.38 18.27
N SER A 129 5.51 0.57 17.93
CA SER A 129 6.05 1.56 18.86
C SER A 129 5.35 2.92 18.75
N TRP A 130 4.31 3.03 17.92
CA TRP A 130 3.58 4.28 17.74
C TRP A 130 2.75 4.61 18.99
N GLN A 131 2.76 5.87 19.39
CA GLN A 131 2.07 6.37 20.59
C GLN A 131 1.02 7.44 20.28
N GLY A 132 0.80 7.75 18.98
CA GLY A 132 -0.22 8.69 18.55
C GLY A 132 -1.59 8.03 18.37
N PRO A 133 -2.48 8.63 17.56
CA PRO A 133 -3.79 8.05 17.26
C PRO A 133 -3.68 6.64 16.67
N ASP A 134 -4.70 5.81 16.91
CA ASP A 134 -4.77 4.47 16.33
C ASP A 134 -4.61 4.54 14.80
N SER A 135 -3.58 3.87 14.27
CA SER A 135 -3.34 3.83 12.83
C SER A 135 -4.38 2.95 12.13
N ASP A 136 -5.00 3.46 11.08
CA ASP A 136 -5.80 2.64 10.17
C ASP A 136 -4.89 1.78 9.28
N VAL A 137 -3.82 2.37 8.74
CA VAL A 137 -2.86 1.70 7.85
C VAL A 137 -1.43 1.86 8.36
N LYS A 138 -0.64 0.79 8.28
CA LYS A 138 0.80 0.80 8.58
C LYS A 138 1.60 0.59 7.31
N ILE A 139 2.45 1.55 6.96
CA ILE A 139 3.37 1.42 5.83
C ILE A 139 4.77 1.19 6.39
N TYR A 140 5.35 0.02 6.10
CA TYR A 140 6.73 -0.29 6.46
C TYR A 140 7.66 0.08 5.29
N MET A 141 8.36 1.22 5.43
CA MET A 141 9.31 1.74 4.45
C MET A 141 10.69 1.14 4.67
N ARG A 142 11.04 0.15 3.86
CA ARG A 142 12.36 -0.49 3.81
C ARG A 142 13.29 0.32 2.93
N PHE A 143 14.20 1.06 3.54
CA PHE A 143 15.17 1.87 2.82
C PHE A 143 16.45 1.09 2.50
N PHE A 144 16.95 1.28 1.28
CA PHE A 144 18.20 0.74 0.78
C PHE A 144 19.07 1.88 0.22
N SER A 145 20.38 1.79 0.39
CA SER A 145 21.32 2.74 -0.21
C SER A 145 21.26 2.67 -1.76
N PRO A 146 21.22 3.82 -2.46
CA PRO A 146 21.33 3.86 -3.93
C PRO A 146 22.61 3.24 -4.45
N ASP A 147 23.69 3.27 -3.67
CA ASP A 147 24.99 2.67 -4.01
C ASP A 147 24.97 1.13 -3.95
N ASN A 148 23.84 0.54 -3.54
CA ASN A 148 23.64 -0.90 -3.49
C ASN A 148 22.37 -1.33 -4.27
N PRO A 149 22.29 -1.04 -5.58
CA PRO A 149 21.08 -1.27 -6.37
C PRO A 149 20.71 -2.75 -6.51
N LYS A 150 21.65 -3.67 -6.23
CA LYS A 150 21.44 -5.12 -6.29
C LYS A 150 20.46 -5.65 -5.22
N ARG A 151 20.07 -4.84 -4.23
CA ARG A 151 19.18 -5.28 -3.14
C ARG A 151 17.72 -4.84 -3.26
N LEU A 152 17.37 -3.98 -4.22
CA LEU A 152 15.96 -3.63 -4.42
C LEU A 152 15.20 -4.76 -5.10
N ARG A 153 14.70 -5.67 -4.26
CA ARG A 153 13.60 -6.55 -4.59
C ARG A 153 12.38 -5.68 -4.93
N HIS A 154 11.50 -6.16 -5.80
CA HIS A 154 10.22 -5.48 -6.06
C HIS A 154 9.49 -5.22 -4.72
N SER A 155 8.92 -4.02 -4.56
CA SER A 155 8.02 -3.71 -3.44
C SER A 155 6.82 -4.67 -3.46
N LEU A 156 6.28 -5.00 -2.28
CA LEU A 156 5.26 -6.03 -2.12
C LEU A 156 4.11 -5.49 -1.26
N GLY A 157 2.96 -5.26 -1.90
CA GLY A 157 1.71 -4.97 -1.21
C GLY A 157 1.09 -6.20 -0.55
N LEU A 158 0.91 -6.16 0.76
CA LEU A 158 0.08 -7.12 1.49
C LEU A 158 -1.37 -6.62 1.57
N GLN A 159 -2.13 -6.82 0.50
CA GLN A 159 -3.50 -6.30 0.34
C GLN A 159 -4.44 -6.56 1.54
N LYS A 160 -4.30 -7.67 2.26
CA LYS A 160 -5.34 -8.17 3.18
C LYS A 160 -5.16 -7.84 4.66
N GLY A 161 -4.43 -6.78 5.02
CA GLY A 161 -4.18 -6.47 6.43
C GLY A 161 -3.96 -5.01 6.82
N LEU A 162 -4.25 -4.04 5.94
CA LEU A 162 -3.94 -2.63 6.17
C LEU A 162 -2.44 -2.41 6.48
N ILE A 163 -1.59 -3.25 5.87
CA ILE A 163 -0.14 -3.21 5.99
C ILE A 163 0.43 -3.13 4.58
N GLY A 164 1.14 -2.04 4.27
CA GLY A 164 1.95 -1.91 3.06
C GLY A 164 3.42 -2.15 3.37
N ILE A 165 4.14 -2.87 2.50
CA ILE A 165 5.59 -3.02 2.59
C ILE A 165 6.20 -2.39 1.34
N VAL A 166 6.92 -1.30 1.55
CA VAL A 166 7.49 -0.50 0.47
C VAL A 166 9.00 -0.63 0.52
N ASN A 167 9.62 -1.03 -0.60
CA ASN A 167 11.06 -0.89 -0.74
C ASN A 167 11.36 0.45 -1.43
N GLY A 168 12.21 1.26 -0.81
CA GLY A 168 12.58 2.59 -1.29
C GLY A 168 14.09 2.82 -1.19
N TYR A 169 14.55 3.88 -1.85
CA TYR A 169 15.94 4.32 -1.77
C TYR A 169 16.14 5.34 -0.65
N ALA A 170 17.27 5.24 0.06
CA ALA A 170 17.65 6.09 1.17
C ALA A 170 18.36 7.37 0.71
N ASP A 171 17.71 8.12 -0.19
CA ASP A 171 18.27 9.33 -0.78
C ASP A 171 17.16 10.32 -1.16
N VAL A 172 17.46 11.61 -0.99
CA VAL A 172 16.53 12.72 -1.22
C VAL A 172 16.06 12.80 -2.68
N GLU A 173 16.89 12.40 -3.64
CA GLU A 173 16.53 12.37 -5.07
C GLU A 173 15.40 11.36 -5.36
N TYR A 174 15.25 10.34 -4.51
CA TYR A 174 14.23 9.30 -4.64
C TYR A 174 13.00 9.53 -3.77
N GLN A 175 12.94 10.61 -2.97
CA GLN A 175 11.81 10.88 -2.07
C GLN A 175 10.46 10.90 -2.80
N GLY A 176 10.39 11.55 -3.96
CA GLY A 176 9.16 11.61 -4.76
C GLY A 176 8.71 10.23 -5.24
N GLN A 177 9.65 9.38 -5.64
CA GLN A 177 9.38 8.01 -6.09
C GLN A 177 9.00 7.11 -4.91
N ASN A 178 9.66 7.25 -3.77
CA ASN A 178 9.31 6.54 -2.53
C ASN A 178 7.86 6.84 -2.12
N ASN A 179 7.45 8.11 -2.17
CA ASN A 179 6.08 8.52 -1.88
C ASN A 179 5.07 7.98 -2.90
N LEU A 180 5.44 7.93 -4.18
CA LEU A 180 4.61 7.33 -5.23
C LEU A 180 4.34 5.86 -4.93
N ILE A 181 5.39 5.09 -4.64
CA ILE A 181 5.26 3.67 -4.30
C ILE A 181 4.44 3.50 -3.02
N ALA A 182 4.70 4.31 -1.98
CA ALA A 182 3.93 4.26 -0.74
C ALA A 182 2.42 4.54 -0.96
N ALA A 183 2.07 5.50 -1.81
CA ALA A 183 0.68 5.79 -2.14
C ALA A 183 0.03 4.67 -2.98
N HIS A 184 0.77 4.06 -3.90
CA HIS A 184 0.32 2.88 -4.65
C HIS A 184 0.03 1.71 -3.72
N GLU A 185 0.94 1.40 -2.79
CA GLU A 185 0.73 0.34 -1.80
C GLU A 185 -0.40 0.68 -0.83
N LEU A 186 -0.56 1.95 -0.45
CA LEU A 186 -1.69 2.41 0.35
C LEU A 186 -3.02 2.12 -0.38
N LEU A 187 -3.13 2.43 -1.67
CA LEU A 187 -4.33 2.10 -2.46
C LEU A 187 -4.62 0.60 -2.52
N HIS A 188 -3.59 -0.25 -2.61
CA HIS A 188 -3.77 -1.69 -2.47
C HIS A 188 -4.38 -2.08 -1.12
N THR A 189 -3.94 -1.47 -0.02
CA THR A 189 -4.54 -1.74 1.30
C THR A 189 -6.03 -1.37 1.36
N LEU A 190 -6.46 -0.42 0.52
CA LEU A 190 -7.85 0.02 0.39
C LEU A 190 -8.67 -0.82 -0.60
N GLY A 191 -8.05 -1.81 -1.25
CA GLY A 191 -8.72 -2.75 -2.15
C GLY A 191 -8.46 -2.52 -3.63
N ALA A 192 -7.69 -1.51 -4.02
CA ALA A 192 -7.35 -1.27 -5.42
C ALA A 192 -6.54 -2.43 -6.03
N SER A 193 -6.80 -2.71 -7.30
CA SER A 193 -6.07 -3.72 -8.10
C SER A 193 -5.10 -3.07 -9.08
N ASP A 194 -4.01 -3.78 -9.38
CA ASP A 194 -3.06 -3.37 -10.41
C ASP A 194 -3.74 -3.23 -11.78
N LYS A 195 -3.40 -2.16 -12.50
CA LYS A 195 -3.90 -1.86 -13.86
C LYS A 195 -2.80 -1.99 -14.92
N TYR A 196 -1.85 -2.89 -14.67
CA TYR A 196 -0.78 -3.25 -15.60
C TYR A 196 -0.69 -4.76 -15.81
N ASP A 197 -0.12 -5.18 -16.94
CA ASP A 197 0.13 -6.58 -17.23
C ASP A 197 1.32 -7.08 -16.38
N PRO A 198 1.18 -8.15 -15.59
CA PRO A 198 2.22 -8.59 -14.65
C PRO A 198 3.46 -9.20 -15.34
N ALA A 199 3.38 -9.57 -16.62
CA ALA A 199 4.50 -10.11 -17.38
C ALA A 199 5.36 -9.00 -18.00
N THR A 200 4.75 -7.90 -18.44
CA THR A 200 5.40 -6.80 -19.15
C THR A 200 5.56 -5.54 -18.31
N ASN A 201 4.80 -5.44 -17.22
CA ASN A 201 4.65 -4.25 -16.39
C ASN A 201 4.11 -3.02 -17.15
N TRP A 202 3.42 -3.25 -18.27
CA TRP A 202 2.83 -2.19 -19.09
C TRP A 202 1.41 -1.88 -18.62
N PRO A 203 1.03 -0.60 -18.52
CA PRO A 203 -0.34 -0.20 -18.25
C PRO A 203 -1.32 -0.82 -19.26
N VAL A 204 -2.46 -1.32 -18.77
CA VAL A 204 -3.49 -1.94 -19.59
C VAL A 204 -4.56 -0.90 -19.91
N TRP A 205 -4.77 -0.59 -21.19
CA TRP A 205 -5.85 0.31 -21.60
C TRP A 205 -7.23 -0.36 -21.43
N PRO A 206 -8.28 0.35 -20.98
CA PRO A 206 -8.28 1.77 -20.62
C PRO A 206 -7.84 2.05 -19.17
N ASP A 207 -7.96 1.08 -18.27
CA ASP A 207 -7.91 1.35 -16.81
C ASP A 207 -6.55 1.81 -16.29
N GLY A 208 -5.45 1.38 -16.92
CA GLY A 208 -4.08 1.78 -16.56
C GLY A 208 -3.62 3.09 -17.19
N TYR A 209 -4.47 3.77 -17.97
CA TYR A 209 -4.11 5.02 -18.65
C TYR A 209 -4.70 6.20 -17.88
N ALA A 210 -3.91 7.26 -17.70
CA ALA A 210 -4.37 8.48 -17.01
C ALA A 210 -5.48 9.22 -17.78
N ALA A 211 -5.40 9.20 -19.11
CA ALA A 211 -6.34 9.81 -20.03
C ALA A 211 -6.69 8.80 -21.14
N PRO A 212 -7.55 7.80 -20.86
CA PRO A 212 -7.83 6.71 -21.79
C PRO A 212 -8.61 7.15 -23.04
N THR A 213 -9.20 8.35 -23.03
CA THR A 213 -10.03 8.91 -24.10
C THR A 213 -9.40 10.10 -24.83
N GLN A 214 -8.14 10.46 -24.55
CA GLN A 214 -7.47 11.57 -25.25
C GLN A 214 -7.16 11.22 -26.72
N GLU A 215 -7.12 12.23 -27.59
CA GLU A 215 -6.69 12.10 -28.99
C GLU A 215 -5.59 13.12 -29.31
N PRO A 216 -4.39 12.69 -29.79
CA PRO A 216 -3.96 11.29 -29.95
C PRO A 216 -3.79 10.57 -28.61
N LEU A 217 -4.04 9.25 -28.57
CA LEU A 217 -3.97 8.45 -27.33
C LEU A 217 -2.58 8.49 -26.67
N LEU A 218 -1.52 8.56 -27.48
CA LEU A 218 -0.14 8.59 -27.01
C LEU A 218 0.58 9.84 -27.55
N PRO A 219 1.53 10.41 -26.79
CA PRO A 219 1.95 9.98 -25.45
C PRO A 219 0.92 10.37 -24.37
N GLN A 220 0.79 9.52 -23.34
CA GLN A 220 0.16 9.94 -22.09
C GLN A 220 1.09 10.94 -21.38
N THR A 221 0.52 11.95 -20.73
CA THR A 221 1.30 12.97 -19.98
C THR A 221 1.47 12.60 -18.51
N LYS A 222 0.63 11.71 -17.99
CA LYS A 222 0.65 11.18 -16.63
C LYS A 222 0.41 9.67 -16.63
N ALA A 223 0.76 9.01 -15.54
CA ALA A 223 0.38 7.63 -15.30
C ALA A 223 -0.93 7.56 -14.51
N GLU A 224 -1.69 6.50 -14.72
CA GLU A 224 -2.64 6.07 -13.68
C GLU A 224 -1.82 5.41 -12.56
N ILE A 225 -2.10 5.75 -11.30
CA ILE A 225 -1.27 5.32 -10.16
C ILE A 225 -1.21 3.80 -10.01
N MET A 226 -2.31 3.08 -10.28
CA MET A 226 -2.33 1.62 -10.26
C MET A 226 -1.82 0.97 -11.57
N GLY A 227 -1.68 1.74 -12.65
CA GLY A 227 -0.99 1.36 -13.88
C GLY A 227 0.53 1.53 -13.79
N GLY A 228 1.00 2.32 -12.82
CA GLY A 228 2.41 2.40 -12.37
C GLY A 228 3.39 3.07 -13.35
N ARG A 229 3.04 3.26 -14.63
CA ARG A 229 3.91 3.84 -15.66
C ARG A 229 3.16 4.77 -16.61
N VAL A 230 3.88 5.75 -17.15
CA VAL A 230 3.38 6.63 -18.22
C VAL A 230 3.61 5.93 -19.56
N GLN A 231 2.55 5.60 -20.30
CA GLN A 231 2.68 5.05 -21.64
C GLN A 231 3.05 6.16 -22.65
N ILE A 232 4.26 6.10 -23.21
CA ILE A 232 4.77 7.10 -24.16
C ILE A 232 4.55 6.66 -25.61
N SER A 233 4.79 5.38 -25.90
CA SER A 233 4.57 4.75 -27.21
C SER A 233 4.16 3.30 -27.00
N PRO A 234 3.72 2.54 -28.03
CA PRO A 234 3.43 1.12 -27.89
C PRO A 234 4.58 0.24 -27.37
N SER A 235 5.82 0.76 -27.31
CA SER A 235 7.00 0.03 -26.85
C SER A 235 7.76 0.72 -25.71
N ILE A 236 7.29 1.87 -25.23
CA ILE A 236 7.98 2.67 -24.21
C ILE A 236 6.98 3.09 -23.12
N ALA A 237 7.26 2.68 -21.89
CA ALA A 237 6.58 3.12 -20.68
C ALA A 237 7.60 3.53 -19.61
N LEU A 238 7.39 4.67 -18.97
CA LEU A 238 8.34 5.27 -18.03
C LEU A 238 7.80 5.27 -16.60
N ILE A 239 8.68 5.03 -15.63
CA ILE A 239 8.33 5.15 -14.20
C ILE A 239 8.23 6.64 -13.86
N PRO A 240 7.11 7.12 -13.27
CA PRO A 240 6.97 8.51 -12.90
C PRO A 240 7.94 8.88 -11.75
N PRO A 241 8.48 10.10 -11.72
CA PRO A 241 9.42 10.51 -10.68
C PRO A 241 8.73 10.87 -9.35
N SER A 242 7.44 11.20 -9.38
CA SER A 242 6.70 11.66 -8.20
C SER A 242 5.18 11.57 -8.38
N LEU A 243 4.44 11.79 -7.29
CA LEU A 243 2.97 11.87 -7.27
C LEU A 243 2.37 13.02 -8.10
N GLU A 244 3.17 13.99 -8.54
CA GLU A 244 2.71 15.06 -9.43
C GLU A 244 2.39 14.54 -10.85
N HIS A 245 3.06 13.46 -11.24
CA HIS A 245 3.03 12.84 -12.56
C HIS A 245 2.05 11.66 -12.66
N VAL A 246 1.23 11.45 -11.63
CA VAL A 246 0.22 10.40 -11.61
C VAL A 246 -1.15 10.95 -11.22
N VAL A 247 -2.19 10.19 -11.55
CA VAL A 247 -3.59 10.44 -11.19
C VAL A 247 -4.24 9.14 -10.71
N VAL A 248 -5.34 9.25 -9.98
CA VAL A 248 -6.23 8.11 -9.74
C VAL A 248 -7.13 7.94 -10.96
N GLY A 249 -7.17 6.72 -11.52
CA GLY A 249 -8.06 6.39 -12.64
C GLY A 249 -9.49 6.09 -12.18
N ALA A 250 -10.45 6.08 -13.12
CA ALA A 250 -11.86 5.86 -12.78
C ALA A 250 -12.10 4.48 -12.14
N ALA A 251 -11.47 3.42 -12.68
CA ALA A 251 -11.55 2.08 -12.10
C ALA A 251 -11.01 2.03 -10.67
N THR A 252 -9.83 2.62 -10.44
CA THR A 252 -9.23 2.72 -9.10
C THR A 252 -10.13 3.49 -8.13
N ALA A 253 -10.69 4.64 -8.54
CA ALA A 253 -11.61 5.44 -7.73
C ALA A 253 -12.87 4.66 -7.33
N ILE A 254 -13.41 3.82 -8.21
CA ILE A 254 -14.54 2.93 -7.91
C ILE A 254 -14.13 1.87 -6.88
N GLU A 255 -12.97 1.23 -7.06
CA GLU A 255 -12.48 0.18 -6.16
C GLU A 255 -12.28 0.68 -4.73
N VAL A 256 -11.84 1.93 -4.57
CA VAL A 256 -11.66 2.57 -3.25
C VAL A 256 -12.88 3.38 -2.82
N ASN A 257 -14.03 3.25 -3.51
CA ASN A 257 -15.31 3.87 -3.13
C ASN A 257 -15.29 5.42 -3.08
N TRP A 258 -14.59 6.06 -4.01
CA TRP A 258 -14.63 7.53 -4.19
C TRP A 258 -15.79 8.01 -5.06
N GLN A 259 -16.37 7.11 -5.84
CA GLN A 259 -17.60 7.37 -6.58
C GLN A 259 -18.75 6.71 -5.84
N SER A 260 -19.31 7.41 -4.85
CA SER A 260 -20.64 7.05 -4.35
C SER A 260 -21.64 7.40 -5.46
N GLY A 261 -22.29 6.39 -6.03
CA GLY A 261 -23.21 6.54 -7.16
C GLY A 261 -24.27 7.62 -6.94
N GLU A 262 -24.54 8.37 -7.99
CA GLU A 262 -25.91 8.82 -8.28
C GLU A 262 -26.67 7.69 -8.99
#